data_AF-A0A6N9VAH6-F1
#
_entry.id   AF-A0A6N9VAH6-F1
#
_cell.length_a   1.000
_cell.length_b   1.000
_cell.length_c   1.000
_cell.angle_alpha   90.00
_cell.angle_beta   90.00
_cell.angle_gamma   90.00
#
_symmetry.space_group_name_H-M   'P 1'
#
loop_
_entity.id
_entity.type
_entity.pdbx_description
1 polymer ?
#
loop_
_entity_poly.entity_id
_entity_poly.type
_entity_poly.pdbx_seq_one_letter_code
_entity_poly.pdbx_strand_id
1 'polypeptide(L)'
;GNNNAYCQDDATSWVDWSLRQEPAWADLLALTRRLIALRRAHPVLRSRSFFAGRAQAEDGLRDLAWFTARGGEMTERDWYAPTGTLALYLSGRDIPGRDERGTPVTDAGFHIVLH
;
A
#
# COMPACT_ATOMS: atom_id res chain seq x y z
N GLY A 1 2.91 27.52 5.52
CA GLY A 1 1.90 26.49 5.18
C GLY A 1 0.76 27.06 4.36
N ASN A 2 1.08 27.69 3.22
CA ASN A 2 0.08 28.12 2.25
C ASN A 2 -0.40 26.86 1.47
N ASN A 3 -1.68 26.53 1.50
CA ASN A 3 -2.25 25.38 0.78
C ASN A 3 -2.79 25.75 -0.62
N ASN A 4 -2.57 26.98 -1.09
CA ASN A 4 -3.08 27.49 -2.36
C ASN A 4 -2.08 28.44 -3.06
N ALA A 5 -0.82 28.03 -3.20
CA ALA A 5 0.28 28.84 -3.76
C ALA A 5 0.28 28.95 -5.31
N TYR A 6 -0.90 28.91 -5.95
CA TYR A 6 -1.01 28.76 -7.41
C TYR A 6 -0.48 29.96 -8.24
N CYS A 7 -0.44 31.16 -7.66
CA CYS A 7 0.02 32.39 -8.31
C CYS A 7 1.35 32.92 -7.75
N GLN A 8 2.06 32.12 -6.96
CA GLN A 8 3.33 32.51 -6.34
C GLN A 8 4.48 31.92 -7.15
N ASP A 9 5.29 32.79 -7.77
CA ASP A 9 6.55 32.42 -8.42
C ASP A 9 7.72 32.98 -7.60
N ASP A 10 7.91 32.39 -6.41
CA ASP A 10 8.94 32.77 -5.45
C ASP A 10 9.37 31.57 -4.61
N ALA A 11 10.26 31.79 -3.64
CA ALA A 11 10.79 30.74 -2.77
C ALA A 11 9.72 29.96 -1.97
N THR A 12 8.48 30.46 -1.88
CA THR A 12 7.35 29.75 -1.27
C THR A 12 6.91 28.54 -2.11
N SER A 13 7.05 28.60 -3.44
CA SER A 13 6.61 27.55 -4.37
C SER A 13 7.77 26.78 -5.03
N TRP A 14 8.96 27.37 -5.06
CA TRP A 14 10.14 26.70 -5.61
C TRP A 14 10.57 25.48 -4.78
N VAL A 15 11.08 24.46 -5.46
CA VAL A 15 11.63 23.27 -4.79
C VAL A 15 13.02 23.59 -4.25
N ASP A 16 13.15 23.61 -2.93
CA ASP A 16 14.45 23.73 -2.27
C ASP A 16 15.17 22.38 -2.19
N TRP A 17 16.18 22.20 -3.05
CA TRP A 17 16.98 20.98 -3.10
C TRP A 17 18.02 20.88 -1.99
N SER A 18 18.33 21.98 -1.30
CA SER A 18 19.31 21.99 -0.20
C SER A 18 18.82 21.20 1.01
N LEU A 19 17.49 21.12 1.20
CA LEU A 19 16.83 20.35 2.26
C LEU A 19 17.26 18.88 2.30
N ARG A 20 17.69 18.30 1.18
CA ARG A 20 18.21 16.91 1.14
C ARG A 20 19.44 16.68 2.02
N GLN A 21 20.12 17.75 2.44
CA GLN A 21 21.28 17.71 3.33
C GLN A 21 20.87 17.74 4.81
N GLU A 22 19.64 18.15 5.11
CA GLU A 22 19.09 18.13 6.46
C GLU A 22 18.66 16.71 6.85
N PRO A 23 19.01 16.22 8.05
CA PRO A 23 18.76 14.83 8.44
C PRO A 23 17.28 14.38 8.30
N ALA A 24 16.33 15.21 8.78
CA ALA A 24 14.91 14.84 8.75
C ALA A 24 14.37 14.66 7.32
N TRP A 25 14.79 15.53 6.39
CA TRP A 25 14.40 15.47 4.98
C TRP A 25 15.12 14.35 4.23
N ALA A 26 16.39 14.09 4.57
CA ALA A 26 17.13 12.96 4.05
C ALA A 26 16.48 11.61 4.42
N ASP A 27 16.04 11.45 5.67
CA ASP A 27 15.34 10.26 6.16
C ASP A 27 13.99 10.09 5.47
N LEU A 28 13.21 11.17 5.34
CA LEU A 28 11.94 11.14 4.61
C LEU A 28 12.15 10.73 3.15
N LEU A 29 13.14 11.31 2.47
CA LEU A 29 13.48 10.94 1.10
C LEU A 29 13.89 9.46 0.99
N ALA A 30 14.71 8.96 1.91
CA ALA A 30 15.13 7.57 1.93
C ALA A 30 13.93 6.62 2.13
N LEU A 31 13.04 6.93 3.07
CA LEU A 31 11.81 6.19 3.31
C LEU A 31 10.92 6.18 2.07
N THR A 32 10.63 7.34 1.48
CA THR A 32 9.79 7.46 0.28
C THR A 32 10.37 6.66 -0.89
N ARG A 33 11.70 6.72 -1.10
CA ARG A 33 12.38 5.91 -2.13
C ARG A 33 12.20 4.42 -1.90
N ARG A 34 12.35 3.97 -0.65
CA ARG A 34 12.16 2.55 -0.28
C ARG A 34 10.72 2.11 -0.51
N LEU A 35 9.72 2.92 -0.15
CA LEU A 35 8.31 2.61 -0.37
C LEU A 35 7.95 2.52 -1.86
N ILE A 36 8.47 3.44 -2.69
CA ILE A 36 8.27 3.38 -4.14
C ILE A 36 8.93 2.13 -4.74
N ALA A 37 10.14 1.80 -4.31
CA ALA A 37 10.84 0.59 -4.75
C ALA A 37 10.06 -0.68 -4.38
N LEU A 38 9.55 -0.76 -3.14
CA LEU A 38 8.70 -1.85 -2.66
C LEU A 38 7.46 -2.01 -3.54
N ARG A 39 6.71 -0.92 -3.77
CA ARG A 39 5.51 -0.94 -4.63
C ARG A 39 5.81 -1.40 -6.06
N ARG A 40 6.96 -1.03 -6.63
CA ARG A 40 7.33 -1.41 -7.99
C ARG A 40 7.71 -2.88 -8.09
N ALA A 41 8.46 -3.38 -7.11
CA ALA A 41 8.95 -4.75 -7.06
C ALA A 41 7.83 -5.78 -6.88
N HIS A 42 6.72 -5.40 -6.24
CA HIS A 42 5.67 -6.32 -5.84
C HIS A 42 4.33 -6.08 -6.57
N PRO A 43 4.02 -6.87 -7.63
CA PRO A 43 2.74 -6.80 -8.34
C PRO A 43 1.50 -6.86 -7.43
N VAL A 44 1.56 -7.59 -6.30
CA VAL A 44 0.41 -7.69 -5.37
C VAL A 44 0.03 -6.32 -4.79
N LEU A 45 0.99 -5.42 -4.61
CA LEU A 45 0.76 -4.06 -4.12
C LEU A 45 0.22 -3.12 -5.21
N ARG A 46 0.21 -3.54 -6.48
CA ARG A 46 -0.20 -2.73 -7.65
C ARG A 46 -1.11 -3.50 -8.62
N SER A 47 -1.91 -4.42 -8.09
CA SER A 47 -2.90 -5.17 -8.87
C SER A 47 -3.79 -4.23 -9.69
N ARG A 48 -4.10 -4.63 -10.93
CA ARG A 48 -4.99 -3.88 -11.85
C ARG A 48 -6.46 -4.29 -11.69
N SER A 49 -6.73 -5.24 -10.80
CA SER A 49 -8.05 -5.79 -10.54
C SER A 49 -8.31 -5.83 -9.04
N PHE A 50 -9.57 -5.70 -8.66
CA PHE A 50 -9.98 -5.76 -7.25
C PHE A 50 -9.77 -7.16 -6.68
N PHE A 51 -9.34 -7.21 -5.42
CA PHE A 51 -9.36 -8.42 -4.61
C PHE A 51 -10.80 -8.79 -4.24
N ALA A 52 -11.10 -10.07 -4.26
CA ALA A 52 -12.44 -10.59 -4.03
C ALA A 52 -12.69 -11.01 -2.57
N GLY A 53 -11.64 -11.11 -1.74
CA GLY A 53 -11.75 -11.56 -0.35
C GLY A 53 -12.11 -13.04 -0.23
N ARG A 54 -11.89 -13.82 -1.29
CA ARG A 54 -12.27 -15.24 -1.38
C ARG A 54 -11.13 -16.06 -1.94
N ALA A 55 -11.13 -17.35 -1.63
CA ALA A 55 -10.21 -18.29 -2.24
C ALA A 55 -10.51 -18.40 -3.75
N GLN A 56 -9.46 -18.44 -4.57
CA GLN A 56 -9.61 -18.69 -6.02
C GLN A 56 -9.61 -20.19 -6.37
N ALA A 57 -9.18 -21.06 -5.44
CA ALA A 57 -9.24 -22.52 -5.53
C ALA A 57 -9.92 -23.10 -4.27
N GLU A 58 -10.40 -24.34 -4.33
CA GLU A 58 -11.10 -25.01 -3.20
C GLU A 58 -10.23 -25.13 -1.94
N ASP A 59 -8.90 -25.23 -2.11
CA ASP A 59 -7.88 -25.28 -1.05
C ASP A 59 -7.04 -23.98 -0.96
N GLY A 60 -7.45 -22.95 -1.69
CA GLY A 60 -6.73 -21.69 -1.80
C GLY A 60 -6.87 -20.80 -0.56
N LEU A 61 -5.86 -19.98 -0.29
CA LEU A 61 -5.99 -18.86 0.65
C LEU A 61 -6.81 -17.74 -0.01
N ARG A 62 -7.48 -16.92 0.82
CA ARG A 62 -8.13 -15.71 0.32
C ARG A 62 -7.09 -14.79 -0.29
N ASP A 63 -7.44 -14.17 -1.42
CA ASP A 63 -6.58 -13.18 -2.07
C ASP A 63 -6.36 -11.92 -1.20
N LEU A 64 -7.31 -11.61 -0.32
CA LEU A 64 -7.27 -10.56 0.69
C LEU A 64 -7.99 -11.01 1.97
N ALA A 65 -7.43 -10.66 3.13
CA ALA A 65 -8.12 -10.75 4.42
C ALA A 65 -7.84 -9.50 5.27
N TRP A 66 -8.83 -9.03 6.01
CA TRP A 66 -8.74 -7.84 6.86
C TRP A 66 -8.72 -8.22 8.33
N PHE A 67 -7.92 -7.54 9.14
CA PHE A 67 -7.74 -7.85 10.55
C PHE A 67 -7.95 -6.63 11.44
N THR A 68 -8.52 -6.89 12.61
CA THR A 68 -8.60 -5.93 13.71
C THR A 68 -7.20 -5.66 14.29
N ALA A 69 -7.06 -4.59 15.09
CA ALA A 69 -5.82 -4.30 15.82
C ALA A 69 -5.37 -5.43 16.77
N ARG A 70 -6.28 -6.36 17.11
CA ARG A 70 -6.00 -7.54 17.95
C ARG A 70 -5.59 -8.78 17.12
N GLY A 71 -5.51 -8.67 15.80
CA GLY A 71 -5.13 -9.75 14.90
C GLY A 71 -6.25 -10.75 14.56
N GLY A 72 -7.47 -10.55 15.06
CA GLY A 72 -8.64 -11.32 14.61
C GLY A 72 -9.15 -10.80 13.27
N GLU A 73 -9.62 -11.68 12.38
CA GLU A 73 -10.22 -11.30 11.10
C GLU A 73 -11.45 -10.41 11.34
N MET A 74 -11.59 -9.33 10.56
CA MET A 74 -12.67 -8.36 10.72
C MET A 74 -14.03 -8.98 10.37
N THR A 75 -14.98 -8.83 11.28
CA THR A 75 -16.39 -9.08 11.03
C THR A 75 -17.07 -7.85 10.43
N GLU A 76 -18.32 -7.99 9.98
CA GLU A 76 -19.14 -6.87 9.53
C GLU A 76 -19.22 -5.74 10.57
N ARG A 77 -19.37 -6.09 11.85
CA ARG A 77 -19.45 -5.11 12.94
C ARG A 77 -18.15 -4.31 13.10
N ASP A 78 -17.00 -4.96 12.90
CA ASP A 78 -15.70 -4.31 13.06
C ASP A 78 -15.45 -3.22 12.02
N TRP A 79 -16.05 -3.33 10.82
CA TRP A 79 -15.98 -2.30 9.79
C TRP A 79 -16.60 -0.97 10.21
N TYR A 80 -17.57 -1.00 11.13
CA TYR A 80 -18.25 0.19 11.63
C TYR A 80 -17.74 0.63 13.01
N ALA A 81 -16.78 -0.09 13.58
CA ALA A 81 -16.16 0.29 14.84
C ALA A 81 -15.05 1.34 14.62
N PRO A 82 -14.91 2.33 15.52
CA PRO A 82 -13.79 3.26 15.44
C PRO A 82 -12.47 2.51 15.65
N THR A 83 -11.52 2.70 14.74
CA THR A 83 -10.17 2.11 14.81
C THR A 83 -9.13 3.12 14.32
N GLY A 84 -7.98 3.15 14.99
CA GLY A 84 -6.77 3.84 14.51
C GLY A 84 -5.79 2.90 13.82
N THR A 85 -6.15 1.64 13.60
CA THR A 85 -5.26 0.64 13.01
C THR A 85 -5.96 -0.10 11.88
N LEU A 86 -5.22 -0.28 10.79
CA LEU A 86 -5.65 -1.06 9.63
C LEU A 86 -4.64 -2.19 9.42
N ALA A 87 -5.12 -3.44 9.44
CA ALA A 87 -4.30 -4.60 9.17
C ALA A 87 -4.92 -5.45 8.05
N LEU A 88 -4.08 -5.94 7.14
CA LEU A 88 -4.50 -6.79 6.04
C LEU A 88 -3.45 -7.82 5.65
N TYR A 89 -3.92 -8.93 5.10
CA TYR A 89 -3.12 -9.90 4.38
C TYR A 89 -3.43 -9.83 2.89
N LEU A 90 -2.40 -9.86 2.05
CA LEU A 90 -2.50 -9.99 0.60
C LEU A 90 -1.81 -11.28 0.15
N SER A 91 -2.52 -12.14 -0.58
CA SER A 91 -1.92 -13.34 -1.17
C SER A 91 -1.10 -12.97 -2.42
N GLY A 92 0.18 -13.33 -2.42
CA GLY A 92 1.01 -13.24 -3.62
C GLY A 92 0.75 -14.37 -4.62
N ARG A 93 0.02 -15.42 -4.26
CA ARG A 93 -0.29 -16.54 -5.17
C ARG A 93 -1.58 -16.31 -5.95
N ASP A 94 -2.53 -15.61 -5.34
CA ASP A 94 -3.90 -15.45 -5.85
C ASP A 94 -4.15 -14.01 -6.34
N ILE A 95 -3.14 -13.39 -6.94
CA ILE A 95 -3.22 -11.99 -7.39
C ILE A 95 -4.25 -11.90 -8.52
N PRO A 96 -5.29 -11.06 -8.39
CA PRO A 96 -6.27 -10.87 -9.44
C PRO A 96 -5.65 -10.34 -10.73
N GLY A 97 -5.85 -11.06 -11.84
CA GLY A 97 -5.43 -10.65 -13.17
C GLY A 97 -4.37 -11.56 -13.79
N ARG A 98 -3.99 -11.24 -15.02
CA ARG A 98 -3.00 -11.97 -15.83
C ARG A 98 -2.05 -10.97 -16.48
N ASP A 99 -0.85 -11.43 -16.83
CA ASP A 99 0.11 -10.62 -17.58
C ASP A 99 -0.30 -10.47 -19.06
N GLU A 100 0.53 -9.77 -19.85
CA GLU A 100 0.31 -9.52 -21.28
C GLU A 100 0.22 -10.81 -22.12
N ARG A 101 0.70 -11.94 -21.59
CA ARG A 101 0.67 -13.26 -22.22
C ARG A 101 -0.48 -14.13 -21.70
N GLY A 102 -1.33 -13.59 -20.82
CA GLY A 102 -2.41 -14.35 -20.18
C GLY A 102 -1.93 -15.28 -19.07
N THR A 103 -0.71 -15.16 -18.56
CA THR A 103 -0.18 -16.00 -17.47
C THR A 103 -0.59 -15.41 -16.11
N PRO A 104 -0.92 -16.25 -15.09
CA PRO A 104 -1.18 -15.76 -13.73
C PRO A 104 0.00 -14.96 -13.19
N VAL A 105 -0.28 -13.82 -12.57
CA VAL A 105 0.72 -13.01 -11.89
C VAL A 105 0.91 -13.57 -10.48
N THR A 106 2.17 -13.76 -10.06
CA THR A 106 2.50 -14.25 -8.71
C THR A 106 3.57 -13.38 -8.06
N ASP A 107 3.64 -13.41 -6.73
CA ASP A 107 4.50 -12.60 -5.87
C ASP A 107 4.64 -13.25 -4.48
N ALA A 108 5.37 -12.59 -3.58
CA ALA A 108 5.32 -12.84 -2.14
C ALA A 108 3.98 -12.41 -1.52
N GLY A 109 3.57 -13.10 -0.45
CA GLY A 109 2.44 -12.68 0.39
C GLY A 109 2.86 -11.60 1.39
N PHE A 110 1.92 -10.72 1.76
CA PHE A 110 2.19 -9.59 2.65
C PHE A 110 1.20 -9.57 3.81
N HIS A 111 1.70 -9.43 5.03
CA HIS A 111 0.94 -8.88 6.15
C HIS A 111 1.33 -7.42 6.34
N ILE A 112 0.35 -6.52 6.27
CA ILE A 112 0.53 -5.08 6.35
C ILE A 112 -0.26 -4.59 7.55
N VAL A 113 0.39 -3.81 8.41
CA VAL A 113 -0.23 -3.15 9.56
C VAL A 113 0.13 -1.67 9.51
N LEU A 114 -0.89 -0.82 9.60
CA LEU A 114 -0.78 0.64 9.60
C LEU A 114 -1.42 1.15 10.89
N HIS A 115 -0.70 2.02 11.62
CA HIS A 115 -1.11 2.66 12.86
C HIS A 115 -1.19 4.18 12.69
#